data_AF-A0A9E3FT06-F1
#
_entry.id   AF-A0A9E3FT06-F1
#
_cell.length_a   1.000
_cell.length_b   1.000
_cell.length_c   1.000
_cell.angle_alpha   90.00
_cell.angle_beta   90.00
_cell.angle_gamma   90.00
#
_symmetry.space_group_name_H-M   'P 1'
#
loop_
_entity.id
_entity.type
_entity.pdbx_description
1 polymer ?
#
loop_
_entity_poly.entity_id
_entity_poly.type
_entity_poly.pdbx_seq_one_letter_code
_entity_poly.pdbx_strand_id
1 'polypeptide(L)'
;MPPADLHELTLTEAAGLISTRKLSPVEYTASLLARIEALDPQLNAFITRTPDVAIAAARTAEAEIMRGNLRGPLHGIPFALK
;
A
#
# COMPACT_ATOMS: atom_id res chain seq x y z
N MET A 1 7.41 4.41 15.76
CA MET A 1 6.19 3.89 15.12
C MET A 1 5.87 4.80 13.96
N PRO A 2 5.52 4.30 12.77
CA PRO A 2 4.93 5.16 11.76
C PRO A 2 3.62 5.78 12.31
N PRO A 3 3.25 7.00 11.86
CA PRO A 3 2.13 7.75 12.41
C PRO A 3 0.80 7.02 12.27
N ALA A 4 -0.18 7.37 13.12
CA ALA A 4 -1.50 6.72 13.23
C ALA A 4 -2.33 6.73 11.93
N ASP A 5 -1.96 7.58 10.96
CA ASP A 5 -2.71 7.82 9.73
C ASP A 5 -1.83 7.63 8.47
N LEU A 6 -1.49 6.37 8.15
CA LEU A 6 -0.67 6.05 6.96
C LEU A 6 -1.24 6.61 5.65
N HIS A 7 -2.55 6.82 5.57
CA HIS A 7 -3.23 7.36 4.39
C HIS A 7 -2.93 8.85 4.11
N GLU A 8 -2.30 9.57 5.04
CA GLU A 8 -1.86 10.96 4.83
C GLU A 8 -0.48 11.06 4.18
N LEU A 9 0.26 9.95 4.10
CA LEU A 9 1.55 9.93 3.42
C LEU A 9 1.36 10.32 1.94
N THR A 10 2.17 11.26 1.48
CA THR A 10 2.33 11.48 0.05
C THR A 10 2.90 10.23 -0.62
N LEU A 11 2.69 10.11 -1.93
CA LEU A 11 3.24 9.02 -2.72
C LEU A 11 4.76 8.87 -2.53
N THR A 12 5.49 9.99 -2.53
CA THR A 12 6.95 10.01 -2.37
C THR A 12 7.39 9.60 -0.96
N GLU A 13 6.66 10.00 0.08
CA GLU A 13 6.96 9.60 1.46
C GLU A 13 6.75 8.10 1.66
N ALA A 14 5.59 7.57 1.23
CA ALA A 14 5.32 6.14 1.31
C ALA A 14 6.37 5.32 0.52
N ALA A 15 6.71 5.74 -0.70
CA ALA A 15 7.74 5.09 -1.52
C ALA A 15 9.12 5.13 -0.87
N GLY A 16 9.50 6.26 -0.27
CA GLY A 16 10.75 6.42 0.46
C GLY A 16 10.81 5.50 1.69
N LEU A 17 9.72 5.42 2.46
CA LEU A 17 9.65 4.55 3.63
C LEU A 17 9.68 3.06 3.25
N ILE A 18 8.98 2.67 2.19
CA ILE A 18 8.97 1.29 1.69
C ILE A 18 10.34 0.87 1.14
N SER A 19 10.94 1.69 0.28
CA SER A 19 12.27 1.40 -0.29
C SER A 19 13.38 1.35 0.76
N THR A 20 13.26 2.14 1.83
CA THR A 20 14.19 2.11 2.98
C THR A 20 13.78 1.11 4.08
N ARG A 21 12.76 0.28 3.84
CA ARG A 21 12.27 -0.78 4.74
C ARG A 21 11.77 -0.27 6.10
N LYS A 22 11.40 1.00 6.18
CA LYS A 22 10.79 1.64 7.36
C LYS A 22 9.28 1.46 7.42
N LEU A 23 8.66 1.07 6.31
CA LEU A 23 7.25 0.73 6.19
C LEU A 23 7.13 -0.52 5.33
N SER A 24 6.37 -1.52 5.78
CA SER A 24 6.05 -2.68 4.95
C SER A 24 5.01 -2.28 3.90
N PRO A 25 5.16 -2.68 2.62
CA PRO A 25 4.09 -2.49 1.64
C PRO A 25 2.84 -3.31 1.99
N VAL A 26 2.97 -4.42 2.74
CA VAL A 26 1.84 -5.23 3.24
C VAL A 26 1.10 -4.47 4.33
N GLU A 27 1.82 -3.92 5.30
CA GLU A 27 1.25 -3.06 6.35
C GLU A 27 0.53 -1.85 5.75
N TYR A 28 1.17 -1.17 4.79
CA TYR A 28 0.59 -0.01 4.12
C TYR A 28 -0.69 -0.36 3.36
N THR A 29 -0.66 -1.42 2.56
CA THR A 29 -1.82 -1.90 1.80
C THR A 29 -2.97 -2.31 2.73
N ALA A 30 -2.68 -3.03 3.82
CA ALA A 30 -3.70 -3.45 4.78
C ALA A 30 -4.37 -2.25 5.47
N SER A 31 -3.59 -1.22 5.85
CA SER A 31 -4.13 0.00 6.44
C SER A 31 -5.07 0.75 5.48
N LEU A 32 -4.70 0.88 4.21
CA LEU A 32 -5.56 1.53 3.21
C LEU A 32 -6.84 0.72 2.93
N LEU A 33 -6.75 -0.61 2.88
CA LEU A 33 -7.92 -1.48 2.73
C LEU A 33 -8.90 -1.35 3.91
N ALA A 34 -8.40 -1.30 5.15
CA ALA A 34 -9.24 -1.06 6.32
C ALA A 34 -9.97 0.29 6.26
N ARG A 35 -9.30 1.33 5.73
CA ARG A 35 -9.93 2.63 5.50
C ARG A 35 -11.00 2.58 4.40
N ILE A 36 -10.74 1.86 3.31
CA ILE A 36 -11.73 1.64 2.24
C ILE A 36 -12.96 0.93 2.80
N GLU A 37 -12.78 -0.12 3.61
CA GLU A 37 -13.87 -0.85 4.26
C GLU A 37 -14.75 0.07 5.12
N ALA A 38 -14.13 0.97 5.90
CA ALA A 38 -14.84 1.89 6.78
C ALA A 38 -15.60 3.01 6.03
N LEU A 39 -15.05 3.53 4.92
CA LEU A 39 -15.56 4.76 4.30
C LEU A 39 -16.32 4.53 2.99
N ASP A 40 -15.95 3.53 2.21
CA ASP A 40 -16.51 3.33 0.88
C ASP A 40 -18.01 2.98 0.85
N PRO A 41 -18.65 2.41 1.91
CA PRO A 41 -20.11 2.32 1.97
C PRO A 41 -20.83 3.66 1.87
N GLN A 42 -20.18 4.77 2.26
CA GLN A 42 -20.74 6.12 2.19
C GLN A 42 -20.26 6.87 0.94
N LEU A 43 -19.01 6.64 0.51
CA LEU A 43 -18.39 7.36 -0.61
C LEU A 43 -18.72 6.76 -1.98
N ASN A 44 -18.94 5.44 -2.05
CA ASN A 44 -19.18 4.70 -3.30
C ASN A 44 -18.13 5.02 -4.38
N ALA A 45 -16.85 5.02 -3.99
CA ALA A 45 -15.71 5.40 -4.82
C ALA A 45 -15.14 4.21 -5.62
N PHE A 46 -15.35 2.96 -5.18
CA PHE A 46 -14.86 1.77 -5.86
C PHE A 46 -16.00 0.96 -6.49
N ILE A 47 -15.86 0.62 -7.78
CA ILE A 47 -16.78 -0.31 -8.46
C ILE A 47 -16.44 -1.76 -8.06
N THR A 48 -15.18 -2.15 -8.23
CA THR A 48 -14.69 -3.48 -7.90
C THR A 48 -13.50 -3.37 -6.96
N ARG A 49 -13.63 -3.93 -5.76
CA ARG A 49 -12.54 -4.01 -4.77
C ARG A 49 -11.80 -5.32 -4.94
N THR A 50 -10.46 -5.30 -4.92
CA THR A 50 -9.59 -6.48 -5.11
C THR A 50 -8.60 -6.67 -3.95
N PRO A 51 -9.08 -6.76 -2.68
CA PRO A 51 -8.21 -6.79 -1.50
C PRO A 51 -7.20 -7.95 -1.52
N ASP A 52 -7.63 -9.14 -1.92
CA ASP A 52 -6.76 -10.33 -1.96
C ASP A 52 -5.62 -10.17 -2.97
N VAL A 53 -5.92 -9.59 -4.14
CA VAL A 53 -4.94 -9.31 -5.19
C VAL A 53 -3.93 -8.27 -4.69
N ALA A 54 -4.41 -7.20 -4.05
CA ALA A 54 -3.56 -6.15 -3.50
C ALA A 54 -2.60 -6.70 -2.43
N ILE A 55 -3.10 -7.52 -1.50
CA ILE A 55 -2.26 -8.13 -0.46
C ILE A 55 -1.26 -9.14 -1.05
N ALA A 56 -1.65 -9.97 -2.02
CA ALA A 56 -0.74 -10.89 -2.67
C ALA A 56 0.40 -10.16 -3.42
N ALA A 57 0.08 -9.06 -4.10
CA ALA A 57 1.06 -8.20 -4.77
C ALA A 57 2.00 -7.53 -3.76
N ALA A 58 1.47 -7.03 -2.64
CA ALA A 58 2.25 -6.40 -1.57
C ALA A 58 3.25 -7.39 -0.94
N ARG A 59 2.83 -8.64 -0.68
CA ARG A 59 3.72 -9.70 -0.16
C ARG A 59 4.85 -10.04 -1.12
N THR A 60 4.54 -10.10 -2.42
CA THR A 60 5.54 -10.33 -3.47
C THR A 60 6.54 -9.17 -3.50
N ALA A 61 6.04 -7.94 -3.47
CA ALA A 61 6.87 -6.74 -3.45
C ALA A 61 7.77 -6.68 -2.20
N GLU A 62 7.23 -6.98 -1.01
CA GLU A 62 7.98 -7.05 0.24
C GLU A 62 9.13 -8.06 0.15
N ALA A 63 8.87 -9.28 -0.30
CA ALA A 63 9.89 -10.31 -0.45
C ALA A 63 11.02 -9.89 -1.41
N GLU A 64 10.70 -9.14 -2.47
CA GLU A 64 11.68 -8.59 -3.41
C GLU A 64 12.49 -7.45 -2.80
N ILE A 65 11.84 -6.48 -2.14
CA ILE A 65 12.50 -5.36 -1.44
C ILE A 65 13.46 -5.86 -0.37
N MET A 66 13.05 -6.87 0.40
CA MET A 66 13.87 -7.48 1.45
C MET A 66 15.12 -8.14 0.88
N ARG A 67 15.05 -8.69 -0.35
CA ARG A 67 16.19 -9.24 -1.10
C ARG A 67 17.02 -8.17 -1.82
N GLY A 68 16.63 -6.90 -1.78
CA GLY A 68 17.31 -5.81 -2.47
C GLY A 68 16.90 -5.64 -3.95
N ASN A 69 15.87 -6.36 -4.41
CA ASN A 69 15.40 -6.33 -5.79
C ASN A 69 14.33 -5.25 -5.98
N LEU A 70 14.74 -3.98 -5.94
CA LEU A 70 13.85 -2.85 -6.22
C LEU A 70 13.59 -2.72 -7.73
N ARG A 71 12.33 -2.76 -8.16
CA ARG A 71 11.93 -2.62 -9.58
C ARG A 71 11.75 -1.17 -10.03
N GLY A 72 11.77 -0.22 -9.11
CA GLY A 72 11.64 1.21 -9.42
C GLY A 72 11.02 2.03 -8.29
N PRO A 73 10.78 3.33 -8.52
CA PRO A 73 10.36 4.27 -7.48
C PRO A 73 9.02 3.94 -6.81
N LEU A 74 8.14 3.19 -7.47
CA LEU A 74 6.81 2.83 -6.96
C LEU A 74 6.69 1.36 -6.53
N HIS A 75 7.81 0.64 -6.40
CA HIS A 75 7.79 -0.77 -6.01
C HIS A 75 7.15 -0.94 -4.63
N GLY A 76 6.03 -1.68 -4.56
CA GLY A 76 5.28 -1.92 -3.33
C GLY A 76 4.20 -0.87 -3.01
N ILE A 77 3.98 0.11 -3.89
CA ILE A 77 2.89 1.08 -3.73
C ILE A 77 1.57 0.51 -4.26
N PRO A 78 0.50 0.48 -3.46
CA PRO A 78 -0.85 0.13 -3.95
C PRO A 78 -1.44 1.26 -4.78
N PHE A 79 -2.28 0.92 -5.77
CA PHE A 79 -3.00 1.90 -6.59
C PHE A 79 -4.43 1.42 -6.89
N ALA A 80 -5.29 2.38 -7.25
CA ALA A 80 -6.60 2.13 -7.83
C ALA A 80 -6.61 2.61 -9.28
N LEU A 81 -7.38 1.94 -10.14
CA LEU A 81 -7.49 2.28 -11.56
C LEU A 81 -8.93 2.73 -11.88
N LYS A 82 -9.05 3.70 -12.78
CA LYS A 82 -10.32 4.16 -13.33
C LYS A 82 -10.82 3.23 -14.43
#